data_AF-E4X1X6-F1
#
_entry.id   AF-E4X1X6-F1
#
_cell.length_a   1.000
_cell.length_b   1.000
_cell.length_c   1.000
_cell.angle_alpha   90.00
_cell.angle_beta   90.00
_cell.angle_gamma   90.00
#
_symmetry.space_group_name_H-M   'P 1'
#
loop_
_entity.id
_entity.type
_entity.pdbx_description
1 polymer ?
#
loop_
_entity_poly.entity_id
_entity_poly.type
_entity_poly.pdbx_seq_one_letter_code
_entity_poly.pdbx_strand_id
1 'polypeptide(L)'
;MPIILPDVNISSESSISSCDNVELVYKIDGNIRELIAVATRDIGTYSENIDFYKKNIEKNYGENFVATMKFLIELGDINAEQHEITPNSRIYTNGVTCVSSSMRGKRIGSTLIKNAVEFAKQSGADFFAVQCINNISKRIYEKEGFTIAKTIFFEDYFKNDKKKLGRIDQAHPAAFYMIKKLQ
;
A
#
# COMPACT_ATOMS: atom_id res chain seq x y z
N MET A 1 -21.14 -20.93 -11.98
CA MET A 1 -21.42 -21.16 -10.54
C MET A 1 -20.67 -20.12 -9.73
N PRO A 2 -21.34 -19.28 -8.90
CA PRO A 2 -20.62 -18.50 -7.92
C PRO A 2 -19.99 -19.46 -6.90
N ILE A 3 -18.68 -19.36 -6.71
CA ILE A 3 -18.01 -20.04 -5.60
C ILE A 3 -18.39 -19.26 -4.35
N ILE A 4 -19.28 -19.83 -3.55
CA ILE A 4 -19.55 -19.36 -2.18
C ILE A 4 -18.27 -19.69 -1.41
N LEU A 5 -17.45 -18.66 -1.14
CA LEU A 5 -16.29 -18.81 -0.26
C LEU A 5 -16.85 -19.05 1.16
N PRO A 6 -16.46 -20.15 1.84
CA PRO A 6 -16.90 -20.39 3.21
C PRO A 6 -16.39 -19.26 4.12
N ASP A 7 -17.14 -19.01 5.20
CA ASP A 7 -17.02 -17.88 6.12
C ASP A 7 -15.59 -17.35 6.27
N VAL A 8 -15.33 -16.26 5.56
CA VAL A 8 -14.09 -15.52 5.63
C VAL A 8 -14.08 -14.78 6.96
N ASN A 9 -13.31 -15.29 7.91
CA ASN A 9 -13.14 -14.66 9.22
C ASN A 9 -11.96 -13.69 9.15
N ILE A 10 -12.25 -12.39 9.13
CA ILE A 10 -11.26 -11.31 9.17
C ILE A 10 -10.86 -11.12 10.64
N SER A 11 -9.63 -11.47 11.01
CA SER A 11 -9.07 -11.13 12.33
C SER A 11 -8.12 -9.95 12.20
N SER A 12 -8.29 -8.95 13.07
CA SER A 12 -7.36 -7.84 13.27
C SER A 12 -6.62 -8.07 14.59
N GLU A 13 -5.30 -8.18 14.56
CA GLU A 13 -4.46 -8.08 15.77
C GLU A 13 -3.57 -6.84 15.65
N SER A 14 -3.71 -5.94 16.63
CA SER A 14 -2.95 -4.69 16.73
C SER A 14 -1.80 -4.85 17.71
N SER A 15 -0.55 -4.65 17.28
CA SER A 15 0.51 -4.26 18.21
C SER A 15 1.59 -3.45 17.49
N ILE A 16 2.06 -2.40 18.17
CA ILE A 16 2.83 -1.23 17.70
C ILE A 16 1.88 -0.14 17.17
N SER A 17 1.77 0.92 17.97
CA SER A 17 0.82 2.04 17.84
C SER A 17 0.50 2.44 16.40
N SER A 18 -0.81 2.37 16.08
CA SER A 18 -1.54 2.75 14.84
C SER A 18 -1.58 1.78 13.64
N CYS A 19 -0.84 0.67 13.65
CA CYS A 19 -0.93 -0.33 12.58
C CYS A 19 -2.02 -1.38 12.83
N ASP A 20 -3.09 -1.36 12.03
CA ASP A 20 -4.06 -2.48 11.95
C ASP A 20 -3.71 -3.38 10.76
N ASN A 21 -3.34 -4.62 11.05
CA ASN A 21 -3.17 -5.64 10.02
C ASN A 21 -4.51 -6.31 9.76
N VAL A 22 -4.97 -6.30 8.52
CA VAL A 22 -6.10 -7.11 8.08
C VAL A 22 -5.57 -8.32 7.34
N GLU A 23 -5.75 -9.48 7.97
CA GLU A 23 -5.36 -10.76 7.41
C GLU A 23 -6.58 -11.52 6.89
N LEU A 24 -6.40 -12.12 5.71
CA LEU A 24 -7.34 -13.06 5.13
C LEU A 24 -6.72 -14.45 5.19
N VAL A 25 -7.31 -15.35 5.96
CA VAL A 25 -6.78 -16.71 6.17
C VAL A 25 -7.76 -17.77 5.68
N TYR A 26 -7.23 -18.84 5.09
CA TYR A 26 -7.98 -20.04 4.74
C TYR A 26 -7.97 -20.98 5.94
N LYS A 27 -9.16 -21.36 6.44
CA LYS A 27 -9.30 -22.28 7.57
C LYS A 27 -9.99 -23.58 7.15
N ILE A 28 -9.52 -24.72 7.69
CA ILE A 28 -10.19 -26.02 7.64
C ILE A 28 -10.25 -26.55 9.07
N ASP A 29 -11.45 -26.94 9.54
CA ASP A 29 -11.71 -27.39 10.90
C ASP A 29 -11.25 -26.40 11.98
N GLY A 30 -11.49 -25.11 11.76
CA GLY A 30 -11.09 -24.02 12.66
C GLY A 30 -9.59 -23.67 12.65
N ASN A 31 -8.75 -24.49 12.03
CA ASN A 31 -7.31 -24.27 11.96
C ASN A 31 -6.91 -23.47 10.70
N ILE A 32 -6.02 -22.50 10.85
CA ILE A 32 -5.42 -21.77 9.72
C ILE A 32 -4.57 -22.75 8.92
N ARG A 33 -4.90 -22.91 7.64
CA ARG A 33 -4.15 -23.74 6.68
C ARG A 33 -3.25 -22.91 5.79
N GLU A 34 -3.70 -21.72 5.39
CA GLU A 34 -2.95 -20.84 4.49
C GLU A 34 -3.27 -19.37 4.77
N LEU A 35 -2.27 -18.50 4.80
CA LEU A 35 -2.46 -17.05 4.73
C LEU A 35 -2.74 -16.67 3.28
N ILE A 36 -3.96 -16.22 3.00
CA ILE A 36 -4.41 -15.92 1.65
C ILE A 36 -3.97 -14.51 1.25
N ALA A 37 -4.07 -13.54 2.17
CA ALA A 37 -3.73 -12.16 1.89
C ALA A 37 -3.50 -11.33 3.17
N VAL A 38 -2.77 -10.22 3.03
CA VAL A 38 -2.55 -9.22 4.09
C VAL A 38 -2.73 -7.83 3.50
N ALA A 39 -3.33 -6.94 4.28
CA ALA A 39 -3.30 -5.50 4.10
C ALA A 39 -2.83 -4.80 5.38
N THR A 40 -1.75 -4.02 5.32
CA THR A 40 -1.27 -3.24 6.47
C THR A 40 -1.77 -1.80 6.36
N ARG A 41 -2.26 -1.26 7.46
CA ARG A 41 -3.05 -0.03 7.45
C ARG A 41 -2.58 0.92 8.53
N ASP A 42 -2.49 2.20 8.21
CA ASP A 42 -2.18 3.24 9.17
C ASP A 42 -3.01 4.50 8.85
N ILE A 43 -3.40 5.22 9.89
CA ILE A 43 -4.08 6.51 9.77
C ILE A 43 -3.35 7.55 10.60
N GLY A 44 -2.91 8.61 9.93
CA GLY A 44 -2.21 9.72 10.55
C GLY A 44 -2.48 11.00 9.80
N THR A 45 -2.06 12.12 10.36
CA THR A 45 -2.01 13.38 9.62
C THR A 45 -0.91 13.31 8.55
N TYR A 46 -1.05 14.10 7.49
CA TYR A 46 -0.03 14.16 6.44
C TYR A 46 1.36 14.51 6.99
N SER A 47 1.45 15.44 7.95
CA SER A 47 2.71 15.82 8.60
C SER A 47 3.33 14.67 9.42
N GLU A 48 2.53 13.92 10.17
CA GLU A 48 3.03 12.79 10.98
C GLU A 48 3.64 11.69 10.11
N ASN A 49 3.00 11.40 8.97
CA ASN A 49 3.49 10.40 8.03
C ASN A 49 4.86 10.79 7.45
N ILE A 50 5.06 12.06 7.09
CA ILE A 50 6.37 12.55 6.59
C ILE A 50 7.44 12.41 7.67
N ASP A 51 7.13 12.82 8.90
CA ASP A 51 8.09 12.78 10.00
C ASP A 51 8.46 11.36 10.41
N PHE A 52 7.51 10.43 10.36
CA PHE A 52 7.75 9.01 10.60
C PHE A 52 8.83 8.46 9.67
N TYR A 53 8.72 8.72 8.36
CA TYR A 53 9.69 8.21 7.40
C TYR A 53 11.09 8.79 7.60
N LYS A 54 11.18 10.11 7.85
CA LYS A 54 12.47 10.79 8.10
C LYS A 54 13.19 10.22 9.33
N LYS A 55 12.48 10.07 10.46
CA LYS A 55 13.04 9.52 11.71
C LYS A 55 13.54 8.08 11.57
N ASN A 56 12.91 7.27 10.71
CA ASN A 56 13.31 5.87 10.54
C ASN A 56 14.53 5.67 9.64
N ILE A 57 14.88 6.64 8.77
CA ILE A 57 16.11 6.57 7.96
C ILE A 57 17.38 6.73 8.80
N GLU A 58 17.29 7.43 9.92
CA GLU A 58 18.44 7.72 10.81
C GLU A 58 18.83 6.53 11.70
N LYS A 59 18.05 5.45 11.68
CA LYS A 59 18.35 4.21 12.41
C LYS A 59 19.34 3.35 11.63
N ASN A 60 20.18 2.58 12.34
CA ASN A 60 21.17 1.65 11.78
C ASN A 60 20.53 0.42 11.11
N TYR A 61 19.81 0.63 10.01
CA TYR A 61 19.29 -0.43 9.14
C TYR A 61 20.26 -0.76 8.00
N GLY A 62 20.11 -1.95 7.42
CA GLY A 62 20.91 -2.36 6.26
C GLY A 62 20.69 -1.46 5.03
N GLU A 63 21.71 -1.35 4.17
CA GLU A 63 21.73 -0.43 3.02
C GLU A 63 20.53 -0.58 2.07
N ASN A 64 20.04 -1.81 1.87
CA ASN A 64 18.87 -2.06 1.01
C ASN A 64 17.59 -1.47 1.59
N PHE A 65 17.41 -1.57 2.92
CA PHE A 65 16.27 -0.98 3.60
C PHE A 65 16.33 0.54 3.47
N VAL A 66 17.47 1.15 3.81
CA VAL A 66 17.67 2.60 3.69
C VAL A 66 17.43 3.08 2.27
N ALA A 67 17.94 2.38 1.25
CA ALA A 67 17.70 2.71 -0.15
C ALA A 67 16.22 2.64 -0.54
N THR A 68 15.50 1.63 -0.03
CA THR A 68 14.05 1.48 -0.25
C THR A 68 13.29 2.61 0.42
N MET A 69 13.61 2.95 1.66
CA MET A 69 12.97 4.04 2.39
C MET A 69 13.20 5.38 1.71
N LYS A 70 14.43 5.67 1.26
CA LYS A 70 14.72 6.90 0.49
C LYS A 70 13.85 6.99 -0.77
N PHE A 71 13.75 5.89 -1.51
CA PHE A 71 12.89 5.82 -2.69
C PHE A 71 11.42 6.05 -2.36
N LEU A 72 10.89 5.44 -1.29
CA LEU A 72 9.50 5.62 -0.88
C LEU A 72 9.22 7.06 -0.40
N ILE A 73 10.16 7.68 0.31
CA ILE A 73 10.05 9.10 0.68
C ILE A 73 10.00 9.96 -0.57
N GLU A 74 10.93 9.78 -1.51
CA GLU A 74 10.94 10.57 -2.74
C GLU A 74 9.68 10.34 -3.57
N LEU A 75 9.15 9.12 -3.59
CA LEU A 75 7.87 8.82 -4.24
C LEU A 75 6.71 9.55 -3.56
N GLY A 76 6.71 9.66 -2.24
CA GLY A 76 5.70 10.38 -1.46
C GLY A 76 5.88 11.89 -1.37
N ASP A 77 7.02 12.42 -1.83
CA ASP A 77 7.32 13.84 -1.88
C ASP A 77 6.60 14.49 -3.08
N ILE A 78 5.33 14.82 -2.85
CA ILE A 78 4.41 15.42 -3.82
C ILE A 78 4.10 16.87 -3.46
N ASN A 79 3.56 17.63 -4.42
CA ASN A 79 2.96 18.92 -4.10
C ASN A 79 1.57 18.70 -3.48
N ALA A 80 1.52 18.60 -2.14
CA ALA A 80 0.29 18.35 -1.39
C ALA A 80 -0.83 19.36 -1.68
N GLU A 81 -0.49 20.64 -1.89
CA GLU A 81 -1.45 21.71 -2.16
C GLU A 81 -2.19 21.50 -3.49
N GLN A 82 -1.50 20.99 -4.53
CA GLN A 82 -2.12 20.64 -5.81
C GLN A 82 -3.16 19.51 -5.70
N HIS A 83 -3.12 18.76 -4.60
CA HIS A 83 -4.06 17.68 -4.30
C HIS A 83 -5.03 18.03 -3.16
N GLU A 84 -5.09 19.31 -2.75
CA GLU A 84 -5.93 19.80 -1.66
C GLU A 84 -5.61 19.15 -0.30
N ILE A 85 -4.40 18.61 -0.14
CA ILE A 85 -3.93 18.01 1.11
C ILE A 85 -3.32 19.11 1.97
N THR A 86 -3.86 19.26 3.18
CA THR A 86 -3.33 20.17 4.20
C THR A 86 -2.50 19.38 5.23
N PRO A 87 -1.66 20.03 6.03
CA PRO A 87 -0.95 19.37 7.13
C PRO A 87 -1.86 18.59 8.08
N ASN A 88 -3.09 19.08 8.30
CA ASN A 88 -4.08 18.46 9.19
C ASN A 88 -4.96 17.40 8.50
N SER A 89 -4.84 17.22 7.19
CA SER A 89 -5.62 16.22 6.46
C SER A 89 -5.28 14.83 6.98
N ARG A 90 -6.33 14.06 7.25
CA ARG A 90 -6.22 12.68 7.75
C ARG A 90 -6.01 11.74 6.58
N ILE A 91 -4.83 11.13 6.52
CA ILE A 91 -4.42 10.26 5.43
C ILE A 91 -4.43 8.83 5.92
N TYR A 92 -5.26 8.02 5.28
CA TYR A 92 -5.17 6.57 5.38
C TYR A 92 -4.11 6.08 4.39
N THR A 93 -3.17 5.25 4.87
CA THR A 93 -2.15 4.62 4.03
C THR A 93 -2.29 3.10 4.08
N ASN A 94 -2.05 2.47 2.93
CA ASN A 94 -2.00 1.01 2.82
C ASN A 94 -0.56 0.61 2.45
N GLY A 95 0.15 -0.01 3.38
CA GLY A 95 1.58 -0.29 3.23
C GLY A 95 1.84 -1.47 2.30
N VAL A 96 1.15 -2.58 2.50
CA VAL A 96 1.32 -3.81 1.70
C VAL A 96 -0.05 -4.36 1.33
N THR A 97 -0.19 -4.87 0.11
CA THR A 97 -1.30 -5.74 -0.28
C THR A 97 -0.74 -6.92 -1.04
N CYS A 98 -0.91 -8.11 -0.49
CA CYS A 98 -0.41 -9.34 -1.09
C CYS A 98 -1.54 -10.38 -1.20
N VAL A 99 -1.45 -11.24 -2.22
CA VAL A 99 -2.36 -12.37 -2.41
C VAL A 99 -1.51 -13.60 -2.74
N SER A 100 -1.77 -14.71 -2.06
CA SER A 100 -1.12 -15.99 -2.32
C SER A 100 -1.21 -16.35 -3.80
N SER A 101 -0.14 -16.92 -4.35
CA SER A 101 -0.04 -17.27 -5.77
C SER A 101 -1.11 -18.28 -6.19
N SER A 102 -1.44 -19.23 -5.32
CA SER A 102 -2.50 -20.24 -5.47
C SER A 102 -3.92 -19.64 -5.57
N MET A 103 -4.07 -18.40 -5.12
CA MET A 103 -5.36 -17.70 -4.99
C MET A 103 -5.50 -16.50 -5.93
N ARG A 104 -4.52 -16.28 -6.81
CA ARG A 104 -4.59 -15.26 -7.87
C ARG A 104 -5.74 -15.54 -8.83
N GLY A 105 -6.24 -14.49 -9.51
CA GLY A 105 -7.37 -14.58 -10.44
C GLY A 105 -8.76 -14.63 -9.77
N LYS A 106 -8.83 -14.83 -8.44
CA LYS A 106 -10.09 -14.89 -7.68
C LYS A 106 -10.61 -13.52 -7.20
N ARG A 107 -10.13 -12.43 -7.78
CA ARG A 107 -10.51 -11.04 -7.44
C ARG A 107 -10.25 -10.62 -5.97
N ILE A 108 -9.44 -11.37 -5.23
CA ILE A 108 -9.14 -11.10 -3.82
C ILE A 108 -8.47 -9.74 -3.64
N GLY A 109 -7.46 -9.41 -4.45
CA GLY A 109 -6.77 -8.12 -4.37
C GLY A 109 -7.71 -6.92 -4.57
N SER A 110 -8.63 -6.99 -5.53
CA SER A 110 -9.66 -5.96 -5.71
C SER A 110 -10.63 -5.87 -4.54
N THR A 111 -11.05 -7.00 -3.97
CA THR A 111 -11.92 -7.01 -2.79
C THR A 111 -11.22 -6.38 -1.58
N LEU A 112 -9.94 -6.68 -1.38
CA LEU A 112 -9.15 -6.09 -0.28
C LEU A 112 -9.02 -4.57 -0.41
N ILE A 113 -8.69 -4.08 -1.61
CA ILE A 113 -8.57 -2.64 -1.86
C ILE A 113 -9.92 -1.94 -1.67
N LYS A 114 -11.02 -2.51 -2.20
CA LYS A 114 -12.36 -1.97 -2.00
C LYS A 114 -12.73 -1.90 -0.51
N ASN A 115 -12.47 -2.97 0.24
CA ASN A 115 -12.73 -3.00 1.69
C ASN A 115 -11.84 -2.01 2.44
N ALA A 116 -10.60 -1.79 2.02
CA ALA A 116 -9.72 -0.79 2.59
C ALA A 116 -10.24 0.64 2.33
N VAL A 117 -10.80 0.91 1.15
CA VAL A 117 -11.43 2.21 0.84
C VAL A 117 -12.63 2.47 1.75
N GLU A 118 -13.52 1.49 1.91
CA GLU A 118 -14.67 1.63 2.80
C GLU A 118 -14.26 1.78 4.27
N PHE A 119 -13.26 1.02 4.71
CA PHE A 119 -12.69 1.18 6.05
C PHE A 119 -12.13 2.59 6.25
N ALA A 120 -11.32 3.09 5.31
CA ALA A 120 -10.73 4.43 5.41
C ALA A 120 -11.80 5.53 5.55
N LYS A 121 -12.90 5.43 4.80
CA LYS A 121 -14.07 6.33 4.94
C LYS A 121 -14.70 6.23 6.32
N GLN A 122 -14.98 5.01 6.79
CA GLN A 122 -15.61 4.77 8.09
C GLN A 122 -14.72 5.23 9.25
N SER A 123 -13.41 5.10 9.11
CA SER A 123 -12.46 5.64 10.07
C SER A 123 -12.43 7.17 10.09
N GLY A 124 -12.93 7.84 9.04
CA GLY A 124 -12.98 9.30 8.91
C GLY A 124 -11.75 9.91 8.25
N ALA A 125 -11.00 9.15 7.45
CA ALA A 125 -9.90 9.70 6.67
C ALA A 125 -10.43 10.64 5.57
N ASP A 126 -9.70 11.73 5.31
CA ASP A 126 -9.99 12.67 4.22
C ASP A 126 -9.48 12.12 2.88
N PHE A 127 -8.34 11.44 2.93
CA PHE A 127 -7.68 10.86 1.76
C PHE A 127 -7.20 9.44 2.03
N PHE A 128 -7.09 8.67 0.94
CA PHE A 128 -6.36 7.41 0.90
C PHE A 128 -5.16 7.59 -0.03
N ALA A 129 -3.95 7.47 0.51
CA ALA A 129 -2.71 7.44 -0.27
C ALA A 129 -2.07 6.04 -0.33
N VAL A 130 -1.44 5.73 -1.46
CA VAL A 130 -0.70 4.47 -1.65
C VAL A 130 0.55 4.68 -2.50
N GLN A 131 1.64 4.03 -2.09
CA GLN A 131 2.85 3.86 -2.90
C GLN A 131 2.74 2.55 -3.69
N CYS A 132 2.34 2.65 -4.95
CA CYS A 132 2.09 1.51 -5.82
C CYS A 132 3.31 1.21 -6.70
N ILE A 133 4.01 0.10 -6.45
CA ILE A 133 5.25 -0.27 -7.13
C ILE A 133 5.06 -1.24 -8.32
N ASN A 134 3.83 -1.52 -8.72
CA ASN A 134 3.55 -2.40 -9.85
C ASN A 134 2.28 -2.00 -10.62
N ASN A 135 2.22 -2.41 -11.90
CA ASN A 135 1.10 -2.07 -12.78
C ASN A 135 -0.20 -2.85 -12.47
N ILE A 136 -0.11 -3.97 -11.76
CA ILE A 136 -1.29 -4.79 -11.43
C ILE A 136 -2.13 -4.06 -10.39
N SER A 137 -1.52 -3.68 -9.27
CA SER A 137 -2.16 -2.91 -8.20
C SER A 137 -2.59 -1.54 -8.69
N LYS A 138 -1.78 -0.88 -9.54
CA LYS A 138 -2.11 0.41 -10.15
C LYS A 138 -3.49 0.37 -10.83
N ARG A 139 -3.71 -0.61 -11.69
CA ARG A 139 -4.99 -0.79 -12.40
C ARG A 139 -6.17 -1.04 -11.46
N ILE A 140 -5.94 -1.66 -10.31
CA ILE A 140 -7.00 -1.87 -9.32
C ILE A 140 -7.32 -0.54 -8.62
N TYR A 141 -6.30 0.21 -8.20
CA TYR A 141 -6.48 1.53 -7.60
C TYR A 141 -7.14 2.54 -8.56
N GLU A 142 -6.76 2.57 -9.84
CA GLU A 142 -7.42 3.41 -10.86
C GLU A 142 -8.92 3.08 -10.97
N LYS A 143 -9.29 1.79 -10.93
CA LYS A 143 -10.70 1.36 -10.96
C LYS A 143 -11.49 1.79 -9.72
N GLU A 144 -10.82 1.87 -8.58
CA GLU A 144 -11.40 2.39 -7.33
C GLU A 144 -11.35 3.93 -7.26
N GLY A 145 -10.97 4.60 -8.35
CA GLY A 145 -11.00 6.05 -8.49
C GLY A 145 -9.84 6.78 -7.81
N PHE A 146 -8.68 6.13 -7.70
CA PHE A 146 -7.44 6.81 -7.33
C PHE A 146 -6.85 7.53 -8.55
N THR A 147 -6.19 8.65 -8.28
CA THR A 147 -5.43 9.43 -9.26
C THR A 147 -3.94 9.30 -8.99
N ILE A 148 -3.11 9.45 -10.01
CA ILE A 148 -1.65 9.44 -9.87
C ILE A 148 -1.18 10.86 -9.55
N ALA A 149 -0.58 11.05 -8.38
CA ALA A 149 0.01 12.31 -7.97
C ALA A 149 1.50 12.42 -8.36
N LYS A 150 2.22 11.29 -8.37
CA LYS A 150 3.62 11.23 -8.81
C LYS A 150 3.94 9.90 -9.47
N THR A 151 4.79 9.94 -10.49
CA THR A 151 5.36 8.75 -11.14
C THR A 151 6.87 8.84 -11.08
N ILE A 152 7.53 7.74 -10.72
CA ILE A 152 8.99 7.59 -10.83
C ILE A 152 9.26 6.37 -11.72
N PHE A 153 9.94 6.60 -12.85
CA PHE A 153 10.43 5.53 -13.70
C PHE A 153 11.71 4.95 -13.12
N PHE A 154 11.77 3.62 -13.02
CA PHE A 154 12.91 2.95 -12.40
C PHE A 154 14.20 3.09 -13.21
N GLU A 155 14.10 3.15 -14.53
CA GLU A 155 15.24 3.38 -15.42
C GLU A 155 15.91 4.73 -15.13
N ASP A 156 15.12 5.79 -14.97
CA ASP A 156 15.62 7.12 -14.66
C ASP A 156 16.19 7.19 -13.24
N TYR A 157 15.47 6.61 -12.27
CA TYR A 157 15.84 6.66 -10.86
C TYR A 157 17.12 5.86 -10.56
N PHE A 158 17.25 4.68 -11.16
CA PHE A 158 18.40 3.78 -10.98
C PHE A 158 19.41 3.84 -12.12
N LYS A 159 19.42 4.90 -12.94
CA LYS A 159 20.34 5.04 -14.09
C LYS A 159 21.82 4.85 -13.74
N ASN A 160 22.20 5.23 -12.51
CA ASN A 160 23.56 5.11 -12.00
C ASN A 160 23.80 3.81 -11.19
N ASP A 161 22.78 2.99 -10.97
CA ASP A 161 22.84 1.72 -10.23
C ASP A 161 22.25 0.59 -11.07
N LYS A 162 23.00 0.19 -12.12
CA LYS A 162 22.58 -0.85 -13.05
C LYS A 162 22.29 -2.19 -12.37
N LYS A 163 22.91 -2.46 -11.22
CA LYS A 163 22.69 -3.69 -10.44
C LYS A 163 21.30 -3.70 -9.81
N LYS A 164 20.85 -2.57 -9.24
CA LYS A 164 19.49 -2.44 -8.73
C LYS A 164 18.48 -2.44 -9.88
N LEU A 165 18.75 -1.71 -10.96
CA LEU A 165 17.88 -1.68 -12.14
C LEU A 165 17.67 -3.09 -12.73
N GLY A 166 18.73 -3.89 -12.85
CA GLY A 166 18.65 -5.26 -13.37
C GLY A 166 17.87 -6.26 -12.50
N ARG A 167 17.48 -5.87 -11.27
CA ARG A 167 16.65 -6.69 -10.38
C ARG A 167 15.16 -6.33 -10.45
N ILE A 168 14.82 -5.27 -11.18
CA ILE A 168 13.44 -4.80 -11.32
C ILE A 168 12.76 -5.57 -12.45
N ASP A 169 11.56 -6.07 -12.16
CA ASP A 169 10.73 -6.72 -13.15
C ASP A 169 10.33 -5.72 -14.24
N GLN A 170 10.72 -6.00 -15.49
CA GLN A 170 10.48 -5.15 -16.64
C GLN A 170 8.97 -4.97 -16.94
N ALA A 171 8.10 -5.85 -16.44
CA ALA A 171 6.65 -5.68 -16.50
C ALA A 171 6.15 -4.49 -15.64
N HIS A 172 7.01 -3.96 -14.76
CA HIS A 172 6.72 -2.89 -13.80
C HIS A 172 7.79 -1.79 -13.92
N PRO A 173 7.75 -0.95 -14.96
CA PRO A 173 8.81 0.03 -15.25
C PRO A 173 8.79 1.27 -14.34
N ALA A 174 7.75 1.46 -13.54
CA ALA A 174 7.56 2.64 -12.72
C ALA A 174 6.84 2.31 -11.40
N ALA A 175 7.04 3.21 -10.43
CA ALA A 175 6.20 3.31 -9.25
C ALA A 175 5.35 4.58 -9.29
N PHE A 176 4.24 4.53 -8.56
CA PHE A 176 3.20 5.55 -8.58
C PHE A 176 2.82 5.91 -7.15
N TYR A 177 2.87 7.19 -6.81
CA TYR A 177 2.16 7.69 -5.64
C TYR A 177 0.75 8.02 -6.08
N MET A 178 -0.23 7.32 -5.52
CA MET A 178 -1.62 7.44 -5.91
C MET A 178 -2.47 7.90 -4.72
N ILE A 179 -3.45 8.75 -5.01
CA ILE A 179 -4.30 9.38 -3.99
C ILE A 179 -5.75 9.31 -4.42
N LYS A 180 -6.63 9.06 -3.46
CA LYS A 180 -8.07 9.18 -3.58
C LYS A 180 -8.59 10.10 -2.48
N LYS A 181 -9.33 11.14 -2.84
CA LYS A 181 -10.16 11.91 -1.90
C LYS A 181 -11.36 11.04 -1.51
N LEU A 182 -11.66 10.94 -0.21
CA LEU A 182 -12.67 10.03 0.33
C LEU A 182 -14.03 10.71 0.63
N GLN A 183 -14.09 12.03 0.42
CA GLN A 183 -15.31 12.85 0.46
C GLN A 183 -16.20 12.61 -0.75
#